data_AF-A0A8B6BG87-F1
#
_entry.id   AF-A0A8B6BG87-F1
#
_cell.length_a   1.000
_cell.length_b   1.000
_cell.length_c   1.000
_cell.angle_alpha   90.00
_cell.angle_beta   90.00
_cell.angle_gamma   90.00
#
_symmetry.space_group_name_H-M   'P 1'
#
loop_
_entity.id
_entity.type
_entity.pdbx_description
1 polymer ?
#
loop_
_entity_poly.entity_id
_entity_poly.type
_entity_poly.pdbx_seq_one_letter_code
_entity_poly.pdbx_strand_id
1 'polypeptide(L)'
;RRQQFKPLIERINSTFTYHSFTQKRDVYNYMADATNRTAGDIVWTNQNKFNQLEFDLEAYVDTSTVFPNNPPLPSYVMETKLGIVAASVKIIHEKLRKGGRYIAKEQTLSCPGVSNGQPISDTRFKCYKKESYMIQFDSGDRYKLKYSITTGGYRKLRNTYTWSYIRTETYSGISEENSMEFWFDYDEPNHCTEDSSCSLNESPLQLQEDITKSPISPKWSGWVDKLSDIGKYVIEVWKMEYNIDYSGLREPDITTNVNPVPDYITVVLPENPIKFPTYEPKDPGVYSVIIEVNDRANNSKYARRFVIYDNTSEITISEIHRLYATSASNDSQFSWMTKFSQQVDVSWNNHFLNDVHEKGHFLAKILDYTPRLSDNISRVDYKKILEKFDDTEGVRNKTAIKNINSIVRFETRHGKVSTEIPQIGWVPVFPLRENFTFNLNGIDIEDGDSHQFWVRAFDIMGNTRVDSIVVHFDSSEPFVYEPMIDLNIKDGNYPFSS
;
A
#
# COMPACT_ATOMS: atom_id res chain seq x y z
N ARG A 1 -14.18 57.34 2.82
CA ARG A 1 -14.34 56.21 1.87
C ARG A 1 -15.81 55.87 1.82
N ARG A 2 -16.52 56.07 0.70
CA ARG A 2 -17.93 55.66 0.57
C ARG A 2 -17.95 54.13 0.43
N GLN A 3 -18.53 53.43 1.40
CA GLN A 3 -18.84 52.00 1.24
C GLN A 3 -19.84 51.86 0.08
N GLN A 4 -19.55 50.95 -0.85
CA GLN A 4 -20.42 50.69 -2.00
C GLN A 4 -21.58 49.80 -1.55
N PHE A 5 -22.80 50.10 -2.05
CA PHE A 5 -23.98 49.25 -1.87
C PHE A 5 -23.78 47.96 -2.67
N LYS A 6 -23.16 46.96 -2.04
CA LYS A 6 -22.72 45.70 -2.64
C LYS A 6 -23.38 44.54 -1.89
N PRO A 7 -23.83 43.48 -2.59
CA PRO A 7 -24.35 42.30 -1.93
C PRO A 7 -23.22 41.53 -1.24
N LEU A 8 -23.52 40.93 -0.09
CA LEU A 8 -22.63 40.05 0.66
C LEU A 8 -23.16 38.62 0.56
N ILE A 9 -22.30 37.74 0.06
CA ILE A 9 -22.59 36.32 -0.11
C ILE A 9 -22.22 35.62 1.20
N GLU A 10 -23.19 35.00 1.86
CA GLU A 10 -22.96 34.26 3.11
C GLU A 10 -22.74 32.78 2.87
N ARG A 11 -23.45 32.20 1.90
CA ARG A 11 -23.37 30.78 1.58
C ARG A 11 -23.63 30.53 0.10
N ILE A 12 -22.79 29.69 -0.50
CA ILE A 12 -23.01 29.12 -1.82
C ILE A 12 -22.58 27.67 -1.78
N ASN A 13 -23.55 26.77 -1.83
CA ASN A 13 -23.28 25.33 -1.86
C ASN A 13 -23.92 24.71 -3.08
N SER A 14 -23.23 23.78 -3.72
CA SER A 14 -23.85 22.89 -4.69
C SER A 14 -23.54 21.44 -4.37
N THR A 15 -24.55 20.60 -4.52
CA THR A 15 -24.41 19.16 -4.27
C THR A 15 -24.84 18.38 -5.49
N PHE A 16 -23.94 17.53 -5.97
CA PHE A 16 -24.20 16.51 -6.98
C PHE A 16 -24.49 15.18 -6.30
N THR A 17 -25.65 14.59 -6.59
CA THR A 17 -26.09 13.35 -5.96
C THR A 17 -26.49 12.31 -6.99
N TYR A 18 -26.13 11.06 -6.70
CA TYR A 18 -26.74 9.89 -7.33
C TYR A 18 -27.72 9.22 -6.37
N HIS A 19 -29.00 9.41 -6.65
CA HIS A 19 -30.09 8.76 -5.93
C HIS A 19 -30.50 7.46 -6.63
N SER A 20 -30.39 6.32 -5.95
CA SER A 20 -30.86 5.04 -6.48
C SER A 20 -32.36 4.90 -6.22
N PHE A 21 -33.17 5.00 -7.28
CA PHE A 21 -34.62 4.79 -7.19
C PHE A 21 -34.98 3.36 -6.78
N THR A 22 -34.16 2.37 -7.16
CA THR A 22 -34.35 0.97 -6.79
C THR A 22 -34.09 0.74 -5.30
N GLN A 23 -33.02 1.32 -4.76
CA GLN A 23 -32.67 1.19 -3.34
C GLN A 23 -33.34 2.25 -2.44
N LYS A 24 -34.02 3.24 -3.04
CA LYS A 24 -34.64 4.40 -2.38
C LYS A 24 -33.69 5.15 -1.44
N ARG A 25 -32.43 5.30 -1.84
CA ARG A 25 -31.40 6.01 -1.06
C ARG A 25 -30.39 6.69 -1.95
N ASP A 26 -29.72 7.70 -1.39
CA ASP A 26 -28.54 8.30 -1.99
C ASP A 26 -27.37 7.31 -1.88
N VAL A 27 -26.71 7.02 -3.01
CA VAL A 27 -25.58 6.09 -3.06
C VAL A 27 -24.28 6.84 -2.77
N TYR A 28 -24.14 8.04 -3.33
CA TYR A 28 -23.02 8.96 -3.08
C TYR A 28 -23.44 10.39 -3.44
N ASN A 29 -22.74 11.36 -2.85
CA ASN A 29 -22.86 12.77 -3.17
C ASN A 29 -21.49 13.48 -3.12
N TYR A 30 -21.38 14.58 -3.85
CA TYR A 30 -20.22 15.48 -3.85
C TYR A 30 -20.70 16.89 -3.63
N MET A 31 -20.15 17.55 -2.62
CA MET A 31 -20.49 18.92 -2.26
C MET A 31 -19.30 19.85 -2.56
N ALA A 32 -19.60 20.99 -3.16
CA ALA A 32 -18.68 22.12 -3.28
C ALA A 32 -19.30 23.34 -2.60
N ASP A 33 -18.47 24.13 -1.92
CA ASP A 33 -18.84 25.41 -1.30
C ASP A 33 -18.06 26.53 -2.03
N ALA A 34 -18.59 27.74 -2.09
CA ALA A 34 -17.88 28.91 -2.61
C ALA A 34 -18.11 30.11 -1.70
N THR A 35 -17.66 30.01 -0.46
CA THR A 35 -17.68 31.09 0.52
C THR A 35 -16.42 31.95 0.41
N ASN A 36 -16.51 33.03 -0.36
CA ASN A 36 -15.64 34.21 -0.30
C ASN A 36 -14.14 34.02 -0.68
N ARG A 37 -13.85 33.17 -1.67
CA ARG A 37 -12.50 33.02 -2.26
C ARG A 37 -12.42 33.66 -3.65
N THR A 38 -11.28 34.25 -3.97
CA THR A 38 -10.97 34.81 -5.31
C THR A 38 -10.73 33.74 -6.37
N ALA A 39 -10.56 32.49 -5.96
CA ALA A 39 -10.51 31.32 -6.83
C ALA A 39 -11.67 30.38 -6.44
N GLY A 40 -12.40 29.87 -7.43
CA GLY A 40 -13.49 28.93 -7.19
C GLY A 40 -12.99 27.61 -6.62
N ASP A 41 -13.77 26.99 -5.74
CA ASP A 41 -13.44 25.67 -5.20
C ASP A 41 -13.59 24.61 -6.30
N ILE A 42 -12.61 23.69 -6.37
CA ILE A 42 -12.57 22.60 -7.35
C ILE A 42 -12.74 21.28 -6.59
N VAL A 43 -13.72 20.49 -7.01
CA VAL A 43 -13.96 19.13 -6.51
C VAL A 43 -13.68 18.14 -7.63
N TRP A 44 -12.78 17.19 -7.37
CA TRP A 44 -12.51 16.07 -8.26
C TRP A 44 -13.40 14.88 -7.94
N THR A 45 -13.83 14.15 -8.96
CA THR A 45 -14.62 12.93 -8.78
C THR A 45 -14.37 11.94 -9.91
N ASN A 46 -14.34 10.67 -9.54
CA ASN A 46 -14.32 9.54 -10.46
C ASN A 46 -15.69 8.86 -10.65
N GLN A 47 -16.77 9.48 -10.15
CA GLN A 47 -18.11 8.96 -10.34
C GLN A 47 -18.74 9.51 -11.62
N ASN A 48 -19.44 8.67 -12.38
CA ASN A 48 -19.93 9.02 -13.71
C ASN A 48 -21.45 9.16 -13.85
N LYS A 49 -22.19 8.87 -12.77
CA LYS A 49 -23.66 8.94 -12.75
C LYS A 49 -24.10 9.97 -11.73
N PHE A 50 -24.87 10.95 -12.18
CA PHE A 50 -25.59 11.88 -11.32
C PHE A 50 -26.99 12.06 -11.85
N ASN A 51 -27.96 12.19 -10.95
CA ASN A 51 -29.35 12.40 -11.33
C ASN A 51 -30.04 13.51 -10.55
N GLN A 52 -29.36 14.12 -9.58
CA GLN A 52 -29.83 15.27 -8.83
C GLN A 52 -28.71 16.29 -8.68
N LEU A 53 -29.05 17.55 -8.88
CA LEU A 53 -28.19 18.69 -8.64
C LEU A 53 -28.96 19.70 -7.79
N GLU A 54 -28.36 20.08 -6.67
CA GLU A 54 -28.94 21.00 -5.70
C GLU A 54 -28.06 22.23 -5.56
N PHE A 55 -28.69 23.40 -5.48
CA PHE A 55 -28.04 24.69 -5.34
C PHE A 55 -28.65 25.41 -4.13
N ASP A 56 -27.79 25.96 -3.28
CA ASP A 56 -28.18 26.71 -2.10
C ASP A 56 -27.38 28.01 -2.05
N LEU A 57 -28.10 29.13 -2.14
CA LEU A 57 -27.55 30.48 -2.16
C LEU A 57 -28.19 31.30 -1.05
N GLU A 58 -27.36 31.83 -0.15
CA GLU A 58 -27.76 32.83 0.84
C GLU A 58 -26.92 34.10 0.70
N ALA A 59 -27.60 35.24 0.64
CA ALA A 59 -26.97 36.55 0.55
C ALA A 59 -27.78 37.63 1.25
N TYR A 60 -27.13 38.73 1.59
CA TYR A 60 -27.80 39.90 2.14
C TYR A 60 -27.13 41.18 1.65
N VAL A 61 -27.74 42.31 1.97
CA VAL A 61 -27.15 43.62 1.70
C VAL A 61 -27.10 44.37 3.01
N ASP A 62 -25.93 44.91 3.34
CA ASP A 62 -25.79 45.77 4.50
C ASP A 62 -26.35 47.17 4.18
N THR A 63 -27.59 47.40 4.61
CA THR A 63 -28.27 48.70 4.48
C THR A 63 -27.86 49.69 5.57
N SER A 64 -27.22 49.22 6.64
CA SER A 64 -26.80 50.07 7.78
C SER A 64 -25.66 51.02 7.45
N THR A 65 -25.03 50.88 6.28
CA THR A 65 -23.96 51.79 5.83
C THR A 65 -24.45 52.80 4.79
N VAL A 66 -25.60 52.55 4.18
CA VAL A 66 -26.17 53.39 3.09
C VAL A 66 -27.25 54.34 3.59
N PHE A 67 -28.02 53.94 4.61
CA PHE A 67 -29.20 54.69 5.06
C PHE A 67 -29.09 55.53 6.36
N PRO A 68 -28.14 55.36 7.30
CA PRO A 68 -28.21 56.08 8.58
C PRO A 68 -28.03 57.60 8.48
N ASN A 69 -27.46 58.09 7.38
CA ASN A 69 -27.18 59.52 7.17
C ASN A 69 -27.94 60.12 5.97
N ASN A 70 -28.99 59.46 5.49
CA ASN A 70 -29.74 60.00 4.35
C ASN A 70 -30.55 61.24 4.78
N PRO A 71 -30.48 62.36 4.03
CA PRO A 71 -31.36 63.49 4.26
C PRO A 71 -32.83 63.04 4.13
N PRO A 72 -33.79 63.74 4.76
CA PRO A 72 -35.20 63.44 4.61
C PRO A 72 -35.54 63.35 3.11
N LEU A 73 -36.30 62.31 2.77
CA LEU A 73 -36.69 62.02 1.39
C LEU A 73 -37.29 63.30 0.77
N PRO A 74 -36.78 63.77 -0.39
CA PRO A 74 -37.34 64.94 -1.05
C PRO A 74 -38.83 64.79 -1.27
N SER A 75 -39.58 65.90 -1.20
CA SER A 75 -41.04 65.87 -1.28
C SER A 75 -41.58 65.27 -2.57
N TYR A 76 -40.82 65.25 -3.67
CA TYR A 76 -41.18 64.61 -4.94
C TYR A 76 -41.00 63.07 -4.94
N VAL A 77 -40.39 62.48 -3.90
CA VAL A 77 -40.23 61.03 -3.74
C VAL A 77 -41.27 60.51 -2.77
N MET A 78 -42.10 59.56 -3.23
CA MET A 78 -43.12 58.92 -2.40
C MET A 78 -42.53 57.82 -1.53
N GLU A 79 -41.67 57.01 -2.15
CA GLU A 79 -41.20 55.74 -1.60
C GLU A 79 -39.90 55.35 -2.30
N THR A 80 -38.97 54.75 -1.56
CA THR A 80 -37.73 54.16 -2.08
C THR A 80 -37.49 52.81 -1.43
N LYS A 81 -37.08 51.82 -2.21
CA LYS A 81 -36.59 50.55 -1.68
C LYS A 81 -35.38 50.08 -2.49
N LEU A 82 -34.28 49.77 -1.82
CA LEU A 82 -33.06 49.22 -2.42
C LEU A 82 -32.74 47.89 -1.78
N GLY A 83 -32.22 46.92 -2.53
CA GLY A 83 -31.88 45.59 -2.03
C GLY A 83 -31.37 44.69 -3.14
N ILE A 84 -31.42 43.37 -2.92
CA ILE A 84 -31.15 42.36 -3.95
C ILE A 84 -32.33 42.32 -4.91
N VAL A 85 -32.06 42.47 -6.22
CA VAL A 85 -33.08 42.52 -7.28
C VAL A 85 -32.95 41.41 -8.31
N ALA A 86 -31.80 40.75 -8.37
CA ALA A 86 -31.60 39.58 -9.21
C ALA A 86 -30.59 38.63 -8.57
N ALA A 87 -30.81 37.34 -8.75
CA ALA A 87 -29.85 36.30 -8.44
C ALA A 87 -30.01 35.16 -9.44
N SER A 88 -28.89 34.54 -9.84
CA SER A 88 -28.91 33.44 -10.80
C SER A 88 -27.72 32.52 -10.63
N VAL A 89 -27.89 31.28 -11.10
CA VAL A 89 -26.82 30.29 -11.23
C VAL A 89 -26.65 29.96 -12.69
N LYS A 90 -25.47 30.27 -13.23
CA LYS A 90 -25.07 29.93 -14.58
C LYS A 90 -24.27 28.63 -14.56
N ILE A 91 -24.80 27.63 -15.23
CA ILE A 91 -24.27 26.29 -15.35
C ILE A 91 -23.55 26.18 -16.69
N ILE A 92 -22.28 25.77 -16.66
CA ILE A 92 -21.46 25.58 -17.86
C ILE A 92 -20.88 24.17 -17.80
N HIS A 93 -21.29 23.32 -18.74
CA HIS A 93 -20.70 22.01 -18.97
C HIS A 93 -19.67 22.11 -20.08
N GLU A 94 -18.40 21.95 -19.72
CA GLU A 94 -17.30 21.88 -20.66
C GLU A 94 -16.91 20.42 -20.90
N LYS A 95 -16.84 20.03 -22.16
CA LYS A 95 -16.34 18.71 -22.58
C LYS A 95 -14.93 18.80 -23.13
N LEU A 96 -14.15 17.75 -22.91
CA LEU A 96 -12.81 17.61 -23.48
C LEU A 96 -12.85 16.83 -24.80
N ARG A 97 -12.24 17.36 -25.86
CA ARG A 97 -12.00 16.65 -27.13
C ARG A 97 -10.58 16.89 -27.61
N LYS A 98 -10.13 16.18 -28.65
CA LYS A 98 -8.76 16.30 -29.22
C LYS A 98 -8.31 17.73 -29.54
N GLY A 99 -9.23 18.65 -29.86
CA GLY A 99 -8.95 20.06 -30.13
C GLY A 99 -8.99 20.99 -28.91
N GLY A 100 -9.06 20.45 -27.69
CA GLY A 100 -9.20 21.20 -26.45
C GLY A 100 -10.63 21.16 -25.88
N ARG A 101 -10.87 22.00 -24.87
CA ARG A 101 -12.18 22.10 -24.20
C ARG A 101 -13.17 22.93 -25.02
N TYR A 102 -14.45 22.57 -24.96
CA TYR A 102 -15.54 23.35 -25.52
C TYR A 102 -16.78 23.30 -24.62
N ILE A 103 -17.61 24.34 -24.70
CA ILE A 103 -18.87 24.41 -23.95
C ILE A 103 -19.91 23.53 -24.66
N ALA A 104 -20.30 22.43 -24.04
CA ALA A 104 -21.31 21.51 -24.57
C ALA A 104 -22.73 21.95 -24.19
N LYS A 105 -22.89 22.51 -22.99
CA LYS A 105 -24.16 23.06 -22.51
C LYS A 105 -23.92 24.28 -21.65
N GLU A 106 -24.77 25.29 -21.83
CA GLU A 106 -24.80 26.50 -21.03
C GLU A 106 -26.25 26.79 -20.67
N GLN A 107 -26.53 26.98 -19.38
CA GLN A 107 -27.88 27.21 -18.88
C GLN A 107 -27.83 28.19 -17.70
N THR A 108 -28.72 29.18 -17.69
CA THR A 108 -28.85 30.10 -16.56
C THR A 108 -30.17 29.83 -15.85
N LEU A 109 -30.08 29.58 -14.54
CA LEU A 109 -31.22 29.40 -13.65
C LEU A 109 -31.38 30.65 -12.79
N SER A 110 -32.42 31.44 -13.06
CA SER A 110 -32.76 32.59 -12.21
C SER A 110 -33.42 32.14 -10.92
N CYS A 111 -33.09 32.80 -9.81
CA CYS A 111 -33.77 32.63 -8.54
C CYS A 111 -35.06 33.46 -8.50
N PRO A 112 -36.18 32.89 -8.03
CA PRO A 112 -37.45 33.62 -7.92
C PRO A 112 -37.45 34.60 -6.73
N GLY A 113 -38.47 35.45 -6.68
CA GLY A 113 -38.76 36.28 -5.50
C GLY A 113 -37.96 37.58 -5.38
N VAL A 114 -37.15 37.92 -6.38
CA VAL A 114 -36.41 39.19 -6.46
C VAL A 114 -36.66 39.87 -7.80
N SER A 115 -36.87 41.18 -7.77
CA SER A 115 -36.93 42.04 -8.96
C SER A 115 -36.68 43.48 -8.56
N ASN A 116 -36.49 44.37 -9.54
CA ASN A 116 -36.41 45.81 -9.25
C ASN A 116 -37.66 46.35 -8.55
N GLY A 117 -38.84 45.74 -8.74
CA GLY A 117 -40.08 46.13 -8.05
C GLY A 117 -40.28 45.45 -6.70
N GLN A 118 -39.49 44.41 -6.38
CA GLN A 118 -39.52 43.66 -5.14
C GLN A 118 -38.09 43.40 -4.64
N PRO A 119 -37.31 44.44 -4.28
CA PRO A 119 -35.98 44.26 -3.72
C PRO A 119 -36.04 43.70 -2.29
N ILE A 120 -35.08 42.82 -1.96
CA ILE A 120 -34.90 42.25 -0.62
C ILE A 120 -33.74 42.94 0.09
N SER A 121 -34.03 43.55 1.24
CA SER A 121 -33.09 44.38 2.02
C SER A 121 -33.17 44.18 3.52
N ASP A 122 -34.31 43.71 4.00
CA ASP A 122 -34.66 43.67 5.43
C ASP A 122 -34.38 42.28 6.03
N THR A 123 -34.10 41.30 5.17
CA THR A 123 -33.83 39.90 5.51
C THR A 123 -32.78 39.33 4.57
N ARG A 124 -32.25 38.15 4.93
CA ARG A 124 -31.37 37.39 4.05
C ARG A 124 -32.18 36.84 2.88
N PHE A 125 -31.69 37.10 1.67
CA PHE A 125 -32.15 36.42 0.48
C PHE A 125 -31.70 34.97 0.51
N LYS A 126 -32.63 34.04 0.26
CA LYS A 126 -32.38 32.61 0.19
C LYS A 126 -32.94 32.06 -1.11
N CYS A 127 -32.12 31.32 -1.84
CA CYS A 127 -32.51 30.64 -3.05
C CYS A 127 -32.03 29.19 -3.00
N TYR A 128 -33.01 28.28 -2.93
CA TYR A 128 -32.78 26.85 -3.10
C TYR A 128 -33.37 26.41 -4.43
N LYS A 129 -32.58 25.69 -5.22
CA LYS A 129 -33.06 25.02 -6.43
C LYS A 129 -32.58 23.58 -6.46
N LYS A 130 -33.47 22.71 -6.92
CA LYS A 130 -33.17 21.31 -7.18
C LYS A 130 -33.56 21.00 -8.61
N GLU A 131 -32.63 20.45 -9.36
CA GLU A 131 -32.87 19.96 -10.70
C GLU A 131 -32.66 18.45 -10.72
N SER A 132 -33.53 17.73 -11.43
CA SER A 132 -33.48 16.27 -11.55
C SER A 132 -33.42 15.89 -13.02
N TYR A 133 -32.25 15.40 -13.45
CA TYR A 133 -32.02 14.92 -14.81
C TYR A 133 -30.81 13.99 -14.81
N MET A 134 -30.81 12.98 -15.69
CA MET A 134 -29.65 12.10 -15.86
C MET A 134 -28.54 12.86 -16.58
N ILE A 135 -27.40 13.00 -15.91
CA ILE A 135 -26.18 13.56 -16.50
C ILE A 135 -25.16 12.45 -16.57
N GLN A 136 -24.61 12.27 -17.76
CA GLN A 136 -23.41 11.47 -17.97
C GLN A 136 -22.27 12.44 -18.28
N PHE A 137 -21.20 12.28 -17.52
CA PHE A 137 -19.96 13.01 -17.69
C PHE A 137 -18.92 12.08 -18.28
N ASP A 138 -18.13 12.59 -19.22
CA ASP A 138 -16.96 11.89 -19.76
C ASP A 138 -15.70 12.25 -18.94
N SER A 139 -14.67 11.39 -18.97
CA SER A 139 -13.39 11.72 -18.31
C SER A 139 -12.82 13.00 -18.91
N GLY A 140 -12.36 13.91 -18.06
CA GLY A 140 -11.89 15.23 -18.41
C GLY A 140 -12.97 16.31 -18.48
N ASP A 141 -14.26 15.98 -18.33
CA ASP A 141 -15.33 16.98 -18.29
C ASP A 141 -15.16 17.95 -17.10
N ARG A 142 -15.66 19.18 -17.27
CA ARG A 142 -15.75 20.17 -16.18
C ARG A 142 -17.17 20.72 -16.11
N TYR A 143 -17.69 20.83 -14.90
CA TYR A 143 -18.97 21.43 -14.62
C TYR A 143 -18.80 22.65 -13.74
N LYS A 144 -18.95 23.83 -14.33
CA LYS A 144 -18.73 25.11 -13.66
C LYS A 144 -20.08 25.72 -13.28
N LEU A 145 -20.18 26.12 -12.02
CA LEU A 145 -21.34 26.79 -11.47
C LEU A 145 -20.93 28.20 -11.11
N LYS A 146 -21.47 29.19 -11.81
CA LYS A 146 -21.23 30.62 -11.56
C LYS A 146 -22.48 31.25 -10.97
N TYR A 147 -22.39 31.67 -9.73
CA TYR A 147 -23.43 32.36 -9.02
C TYR A 147 -23.26 33.86 -9.24
N SER A 148 -24.35 34.57 -9.52
CA SER A 148 -24.36 36.01 -9.71
C SER A 148 -25.52 36.62 -8.93
N ILE A 149 -25.24 37.64 -8.11
CA ILE A 149 -26.21 38.37 -7.30
C ILE A 149 -26.08 39.86 -7.58
N THR A 150 -27.20 40.50 -7.87
CA THR A 150 -27.25 41.92 -8.26
C THR A 150 -28.10 42.71 -7.28
N THR A 151 -27.55 43.84 -6.83
CA THR A 151 -28.29 44.85 -6.08
C THR A 151 -29.02 45.82 -7.00
N GLY A 152 -30.04 46.48 -6.50
CA GLY A 152 -30.83 47.47 -7.24
C GLY A 152 -31.99 47.98 -6.43
N GLY A 153 -33.05 48.43 -7.10
CA GLY A 153 -34.31 48.75 -6.47
C GLY A 153 -35.13 49.77 -7.25
N TYR A 154 -35.97 50.52 -6.55
CA TYR A 154 -36.83 51.52 -7.16
C TYR A 154 -37.04 52.76 -6.29
N ARG A 155 -37.46 53.83 -6.96
CA ARG A 155 -38.11 54.99 -6.34
C ARG A 155 -39.41 55.33 -7.05
N LYS A 156 -40.44 55.69 -6.30
CA LYS A 156 -41.72 56.21 -6.85
C LYS A 156 -41.74 57.72 -6.76
N LEU A 157 -42.00 58.38 -7.88
CA LEU A 157 -42.05 59.83 -7.97
C LEU A 157 -43.49 60.32 -7.95
N ARG A 158 -43.72 61.46 -7.28
CA ARG A 158 -44.98 62.20 -7.32
C ARG A 158 -44.78 63.64 -7.77
N ASN A 159 -45.86 64.21 -8.29
CA ASN A 159 -45.93 65.64 -8.53
C ASN A 159 -46.16 66.36 -7.19
N THR A 160 -45.33 67.35 -6.88
CA THR A 160 -45.40 68.09 -5.62
C THR A 160 -46.57 69.07 -5.54
N TYR A 161 -47.22 69.39 -6.67
CA TYR A 161 -48.37 70.28 -6.74
C TYR A 161 -49.70 69.52 -6.64
N THR A 162 -49.83 68.40 -7.37
CA THR A 162 -51.07 67.61 -7.43
C THR A 162 -51.06 66.39 -6.49
N TRP A 163 -49.93 66.09 -5.86
CA TRP A 163 -49.68 64.89 -5.04
C TRP A 163 -49.95 63.55 -5.75
N SER A 164 -50.08 63.58 -7.08
CA SER A 164 -50.35 62.41 -7.91
C SER A 164 -49.06 61.66 -8.25
N TYR A 165 -49.15 60.32 -8.32
CA TYR A 165 -48.09 59.47 -8.85
C TYR A 165 -47.72 59.89 -10.28
N ILE A 166 -46.42 59.92 -10.58
CA ILE A 166 -45.88 60.20 -11.92
C ILE A 166 -45.37 58.91 -12.55
N ARG A 167 -44.32 58.32 -11.95
CA ARG A 167 -43.63 57.14 -12.47
C ARG A 167 -42.78 56.46 -11.40
N THR A 168 -42.45 55.21 -11.66
CA THR A 168 -41.41 54.47 -10.94
C THR A 168 -40.12 54.51 -11.75
N GLU A 169 -39.01 54.82 -11.09
CA GLU A 169 -37.67 54.73 -11.67
C GLU A 169 -36.90 53.62 -10.96
N THR A 170 -36.22 52.78 -11.74
CA THR A 170 -35.43 51.66 -11.23
C THR A 170 -33.95 52.02 -11.13
N TYR A 171 -33.29 51.47 -10.14
CA TYR A 171 -31.85 51.59 -9.95
C TYR A 171 -31.20 50.22 -10.18
N SER A 172 -30.21 50.18 -11.07
CA SER A 172 -29.34 49.02 -11.23
C SER A 172 -28.09 49.24 -10.38
N GLY A 173 -27.86 48.33 -9.42
CA GLY A 173 -26.70 48.36 -8.55
C GLY A 173 -25.54 47.53 -9.10
N ILE A 174 -24.74 47.01 -8.17
CA ILE A 174 -23.53 46.22 -8.44
C ILE A 174 -23.87 44.73 -8.36
N SER A 175 -23.19 43.93 -9.19
CA SER A 175 -23.24 42.47 -9.14
C SER A 175 -22.00 41.90 -8.46
N GLU A 176 -22.20 40.85 -7.69
CA GLU A 176 -21.13 39.99 -7.17
C GLU A 176 -21.25 38.59 -7.74
N GLU A 177 -20.11 38.00 -8.05
CA GLU A 177 -20.04 36.67 -8.62
C GLU A 177 -19.11 35.78 -7.80
N ASN A 178 -19.49 34.51 -7.70
CA ASN A 178 -18.58 33.48 -7.22
C ASN A 178 -18.78 32.20 -8.03
N SER A 179 -17.79 31.32 -8.03
CA SER A 179 -17.86 30.08 -8.80
C SER A 179 -17.31 28.88 -8.06
N MET A 180 -17.77 27.71 -8.46
CA MET A 180 -17.20 26.41 -8.08
C MET A 180 -17.19 25.50 -9.30
N GLU A 181 -16.34 24.49 -9.28
CA GLU A 181 -16.18 23.55 -10.38
C GLU A 181 -16.12 22.10 -9.91
N PHE A 182 -16.80 21.22 -10.63
CA PHE A 182 -16.65 19.77 -10.51
C PHE A 182 -15.88 19.27 -11.72
N TRP A 183 -14.77 18.56 -11.48
CA TRP A 183 -13.90 18.04 -12.50
C TRP A 183 -13.97 16.52 -12.47
N PHE A 184 -14.22 15.92 -13.63
CA PHE A 184 -14.43 14.48 -13.77
C PHE A 184 -13.17 13.84 -14.32
N ASP A 185 -12.68 12.82 -13.64
CA ASP A 185 -11.52 12.05 -14.05
C ASP A 185 -11.75 10.58 -13.66
N TYR A 186 -11.79 9.72 -14.68
CA TYR A 186 -11.97 8.28 -14.50
C TYR A 186 -10.71 7.50 -14.87
N ASP A 187 -9.66 8.20 -15.28
CA ASP A 187 -8.43 7.59 -15.74
C ASP A 187 -7.57 7.27 -14.51
N GLU A 188 -7.15 6.01 -14.38
CA GLU A 188 -6.27 5.63 -13.28
C GLU A 188 -4.85 6.20 -13.50
N PRO A 189 -4.10 6.45 -12.41
CA PRO A 189 -2.67 6.76 -12.50
C PRO A 189 -1.92 5.77 -13.38
N ASN A 190 -0.96 6.26 -14.16
CA ASN A 190 -0.15 5.45 -15.06
C ASN A 190 1.31 5.49 -14.62
N HIS A 191 1.95 4.33 -14.63
CA HIS A 191 3.39 4.25 -14.43
C HIS A 191 4.11 4.25 -15.78
N CYS A 192 5.29 4.86 -15.86
CA CYS A 192 6.11 4.93 -17.08
C CYS A 192 6.45 3.56 -17.70
N THR A 193 6.37 2.46 -16.93
CA THR A 193 6.61 1.09 -17.43
C THR A 193 5.50 0.63 -18.36
N GLU A 194 4.31 1.22 -18.28
CA GLU A 194 3.18 0.85 -19.13
C GLU A 194 3.38 1.30 -20.57
N ASP A 195 4.05 2.44 -20.75
CA ASP A 195 4.35 3.04 -22.06
C ASP A 195 5.84 2.91 -22.44
N SER A 196 6.61 2.11 -21.70
CA SER A 196 8.07 1.93 -21.89
C SER A 196 8.86 3.24 -21.93
N SER A 197 8.42 4.24 -21.14
CA SER A 197 8.96 5.60 -21.12
C SER A 197 9.82 5.89 -19.89
N CYS A 198 10.08 4.89 -19.04
CA CYS A 198 10.84 5.07 -17.81
C CYS A 198 12.29 5.47 -18.06
N SER A 199 12.75 6.40 -17.24
CA SER A 199 14.16 6.69 -17.03
C SER A 199 14.84 5.58 -16.22
N LEU A 200 16.17 5.57 -16.25
CA LEU A 200 16.98 4.71 -15.37
C LEU A 200 16.61 4.98 -13.90
N ASN A 201 16.29 3.91 -13.15
CA ASN A 201 15.88 3.92 -11.75
C ASN A 201 14.43 4.37 -11.45
N GLU A 202 13.55 4.40 -12.45
CA GLU A 202 12.11 4.52 -12.19
C GLU A 202 11.47 3.16 -11.98
N SER A 203 10.78 2.99 -10.85
CA SER A 203 10.13 1.74 -10.48
C SER A 203 8.77 2.01 -9.83
N PRO A 204 7.72 1.20 -10.15
CA PRO A 204 6.41 1.32 -9.54
C PRO A 204 6.48 1.21 -8.01
N LEU A 205 7.33 0.30 -7.54
CA LEU A 205 7.71 0.09 -6.15
C LEU A 205 9.03 -0.69 -6.13
N GLN A 206 9.99 -0.24 -5.34
CA GLN A 206 11.27 -0.88 -5.13
C GLN A 206 11.59 -0.94 -3.63
N LEU A 207 12.09 -2.07 -3.17
CA LEU A 207 12.68 -2.19 -1.85
C LEU A 207 14.19 -2.04 -1.97
N GLN A 208 14.82 -1.42 -0.97
CA GLN A 208 16.29 -1.31 -0.94
C GLN A 208 16.95 -2.70 -0.92
N GLU A 209 16.40 -3.60 -0.11
CA GLU A 209 16.77 -5.02 0.01
C GLU A 209 15.49 -5.83 0.21
N ASP A 210 15.42 -7.01 -0.41
CA ASP A 210 14.33 -7.97 -0.28
C ASP A 210 14.63 -9.09 0.75
N ILE A 211 15.86 -9.10 1.29
CA ILE A 211 16.31 -9.89 2.43
C ILE A 211 17.13 -8.95 3.32
N THR A 212 16.63 -8.59 4.50
CA THR A 212 17.28 -7.55 5.31
C THR A 212 17.12 -7.73 6.82
N LYS A 213 18.13 -7.24 7.55
CA LYS A 213 18.09 -7.07 9.02
C LYS A 213 17.73 -5.65 9.44
N SER A 214 17.65 -4.74 8.46
CA SER A 214 17.40 -3.31 8.65
C SER A 214 15.91 -2.99 8.45
N PRO A 215 15.45 -1.79 8.84
CA PRO A 215 14.09 -1.35 8.53
C PRO A 215 13.77 -1.42 7.03
N ILE A 216 12.54 -1.83 6.72
CA ILE A 216 12.00 -1.88 5.36
C ILE A 216 11.94 -0.46 4.80
N SER A 217 12.55 -0.26 3.64
CA SER A 217 12.74 1.04 2.99
C SER A 217 12.20 1.01 1.56
N PRO A 218 10.89 1.26 1.35
CA PRO A 218 10.29 1.32 0.02
C PRO A 218 10.59 2.64 -0.69
N LYS A 219 10.76 2.58 -2.01
CA LYS A 219 10.92 3.72 -2.91
C LYS A 219 10.04 3.53 -4.14
N TRP A 220 9.57 4.63 -4.71
CA TRP A 220 8.75 4.63 -5.92
C TRP A 220 8.94 5.94 -6.68
N SER A 221 8.73 5.88 -8.00
CA SER A 221 8.80 7.02 -8.91
C SER A 221 8.05 6.66 -10.20
N GLY A 222 8.10 7.49 -11.25
CA GLY A 222 7.52 7.16 -12.56
C GLY A 222 5.99 7.16 -12.65
N TRP A 223 5.27 7.48 -11.57
CA TRP A 223 3.81 7.59 -11.54
C TRP A 223 3.33 8.98 -11.96
N VAL A 224 2.39 9.02 -12.89
CA VAL A 224 1.74 10.25 -13.37
C VAL A 224 0.25 10.02 -13.55
N ASP A 225 -0.53 11.08 -13.41
CA ASP A 225 -1.90 11.11 -13.89
C ASP A 225 -2.07 12.28 -14.88
N LYS A 226 -2.91 12.10 -15.89
CA LYS A 226 -3.06 13.04 -17.02
C LYS A 226 -4.01 14.19 -16.73
N LEU A 227 -4.95 14.02 -15.79
CA LEU A 227 -6.04 14.95 -15.56
C LEU A 227 -5.96 15.57 -14.17
N SER A 228 -6.09 14.76 -13.13
CA SER A 228 -6.19 15.20 -11.73
C SER A 228 -4.86 15.28 -10.99
N ASP A 229 -3.78 14.83 -11.62
CA ASP A 229 -2.45 14.61 -11.03
C ASP A 229 -2.50 13.56 -9.90
N ILE A 230 -1.32 13.12 -9.47
CA ILE A 230 -1.22 12.31 -8.25
C ILE A 230 -1.70 13.15 -7.05
N GLY A 231 -2.59 12.57 -6.25
CA GLY A 231 -3.13 13.16 -5.04
C GLY A 231 -2.38 12.71 -3.78
N LYS A 232 -2.12 11.39 -3.67
CA LYS A 232 -1.44 10.78 -2.51
C LYS A 232 -0.93 9.38 -2.85
N TYR A 233 0.02 8.92 -2.03
CA TYR A 233 0.46 7.54 -1.96
C TYR A 233 0.07 6.96 -0.61
N VAL A 234 -0.41 5.73 -0.56
CA VAL A 234 -0.63 4.99 0.68
C VAL A 234 0.27 3.77 0.68
N ILE A 235 1.08 3.60 1.73
CA ILE A 235 1.95 2.44 1.89
C ILE A 235 1.37 1.56 2.98
N GLU A 236 1.19 0.28 2.66
CA GLU A 236 0.76 -0.76 3.59
C GLU A 236 1.84 -1.84 3.69
N VAL A 237 2.17 -2.26 4.91
CA VAL A 237 3.06 -3.41 5.15
C VAL A 237 2.29 -4.47 5.91
N TRP A 238 2.26 -5.67 5.36
CA TRP A 238 1.53 -6.82 5.89
C TRP A 238 2.50 -7.93 6.26
N LYS A 239 2.44 -8.44 7.49
CA LYS A 239 3.10 -9.70 7.83
C LYS A 239 2.35 -10.85 7.18
N MET A 240 3.06 -11.68 6.42
CA MET A 240 2.47 -12.78 5.66
C MET A 240 2.15 -13.97 6.57
N GLU A 241 1.06 -14.67 6.25
CA GLU A 241 0.61 -15.88 6.92
C GLU A 241 0.70 -17.06 5.96
N TYR A 242 1.15 -18.21 6.47
CA TYR A 242 1.16 -19.44 5.70
C TYR A 242 -0.25 -20.04 5.64
N ASN A 243 -0.77 -20.21 4.43
CA ASN A 243 -2.02 -20.91 4.20
C ASN A 243 -1.73 -22.39 3.87
N ILE A 244 -2.28 -23.27 4.71
CA ILE A 244 -2.11 -24.73 4.58
C ILE A 244 -2.79 -25.27 3.32
N ASP A 245 -4.02 -24.82 3.02
CA ASP A 245 -4.85 -25.31 1.92
C ASP A 245 -4.20 -25.10 0.55
N TYR A 246 -3.52 -23.96 0.36
CA TYR A 246 -2.85 -23.58 -0.88
C TYR A 246 -1.33 -23.77 -0.83
N SER A 247 -0.82 -24.19 0.33
CA SER A 247 0.60 -24.42 0.63
C SER A 247 1.49 -23.23 0.28
N GLY A 248 1.12 -22.03 0.72
CA GLY A 248 1.86 -20.80 0.38
C GLY A 248 1.55 -19.63 1.31
N LEU A 249 2.46 -18.66 1.30
CA LEU A 249 2.31 -17.41 2.05
C LEU A 249 1.33 -16.48 1.35
N ARG A 250 0.50 -15.78 2.12
CA ARG A 250 -0.40 -14.72 1.65
C ARG A 250 -0.56 -13.67 2.73
N GLU A 251 -1.01 -12.49 2.36
CA GLU A 251 -1.41 -11.49 3.34
C GLU A 251 -2.61 -12.05 4.18
N PRO A 252 -2.85 -11.60 5.42
CA PRO A 252 -3.98 -12.06 6.26
C PRO A 252 -5.35 -11.63 5.70
N ASP A 253 -6.34 -12.51 5.52
CA ASP A 253 -7.63 -12.15 4.91
C ASP A 253 -8.82 -12.33 5.87
N ILE A 254 -10.04 -11.98 5.43
CA ILE A 254 -11.26 -12.11 6.26
C ILE A 254 -11.57 -13.55 6.68
N THR A 255 -10.98 -14.56 6.02
CA THR A 255 -11.17 -15.97 6.36
C THR A 255 -10.31 -16.37 7.56
N THR A 256 -9.15 -15.74 7.73
CA THR A 256 -8.25 -15.97 8.88
C THR A 256 -8.43 -14.94 10.00
N ASN A 257 -8.82 -13.71 9.66
CA ASN A 257 -9.03 -12.61 10.59
C ASN A 257 -10.20 -11.73 10.12
N VAL A 258 -11.29 -11.64 10.90
CA VAL A 258 -12.52 -10.91 10.54
C VAL A 258 -12.27 -9.43 10.18
N ASN A 259 -11.20 -8.82 10.68
CA ASN A 259 -10.81 -7.45 10.34
C ASN A 259 -9.28 -7.33 10.25
N PRO A 260 -8.67 -7.81 9.15
CA PRO A 260 -7.22 -7.81 9.02
C PRO A 260 -6.74 -6.35 8.84
N VAL A 261 -5.73 -5.96 9.61
CA VAL A 261 -5.10 -4.63 9.53
C VAL A 261 -3.63 -4.78 9.16
N PRO A 262 -3.08 -3.88 8.33
CA PRO A 262 -1.64 -3.85 8.08
C PRO A 262 -0.86 -3.63 9.38
N ASP A 263 0.34 -4.19 9.46
CA ASP A 263 1.29 -3.92 10.56
C ASP A 263 1.76 -2.46 10.56
N TYR A 264 1.77 -1.85 9.37
CA TYR A 264 2.09 -0.44 9.15
C TYR A 264 1.27 0.13 8.00
N ILE A 265 0.73 1.34 8.21
CA ILE A 265 0.07 2.12 7.16
C ILE A 265 0.47 3.59 7.28
N THR A 266 0.80 4.22 6.15
CA THR A 266 1.09 5.66 6.11
C THR A 266 0.64 6.30 4.81
N VAL A 267 0.34 7.59 4.85
CA VAL A 267 -0.03 8.40 3.69
C VAL A 267 1.10 9.38 3.39
N VAL A 268 1.54 9.41 2.14
CA VAL A 268 2.58 10.32 1.64
C VAL A 268 1.97 11.21 0.58
N LEU A 269 2.10 12.53 0.74
CA LEU A 269 1.67 13.50 -0.26
C LEU A 269 2.76 13.69 -1.32
N PRO A 270 2.40 13.95 -2.58
CA PRO A 270 3.36 14.23 -3.64
C PRO A 270 4.04 15.58 -3.38
N GLU A 271 5.32 15.53 -3.01
CA GLU A 271 6.22 16.69 -2.84
C GLU A 271 7.43 16.57 -3.78
N ASN A 272 8.14 17.68 -4.01
CA ASN A 272 9.44 17.66 -4.69
C ASN A 272 10.55 18.06 -3.69
N PRO A 273 11.43 17.15 -3.24
CA PRO A 273 11.46 15.70 -3.50
C PRO A 273 10.50 14.89 -2.62
N ILE A 274 10.06 13.73 -3.10
CA ILE A 274 9.24 12.79 -2.30
C ILE A 274 10.08 12.24 -1.14
N LYS A 275 9.49 12.23 0.07
CA LYS A 275 10.08 11.61 1.26
C LYS A 275 9.54 10.20 1.42
N PHE A 276 10.43 9.22 1.39
CA PHE A 276 10.09 7.81 1.54
C PHE A 276 10.03 7.42 3.02
N PRO A 277 8.95 6.78 3.50
CA PRO A 277 8.85 6.28 4.85
C PRO A 277 9.75 5.04 5.03
N THR A 278 10.09 4.74 6.28
CA THR A 278 10.73 3.48 6.66
C THR A 278 9.91 2.82 7.77
N TYR A 279 9.97 1.49 7.84
CA TYR A 279 9.25 0.72 8.85
C TYR A 279 10.14 -0.39 9.41
N GLU A 280 10.27 -0.46 10.73
CA GLU A 280 10.97 -1.53 11.42
C GLU A 280 9.94 -2.56 11.93
N PRO A 281 9.92 -3.79 11.37
CA PRO A 281 9.02 -4.82 11.86
C PRO A 281 9.34 -5.25 13.28
N LYS A 282 8.31 -5.66 14.04
CA LYS A 282 8.46 -6.05 15.45
C LYS A 282 9.08 -7.43 15.62
N ASP A 283 8.84 -8.32 14.67
CA ASP A 283 9.26 -9.72 14.71
C ASP A 283 9.86 -10.13 13.35
N PRO A 284 10.72 -11.16 13.33
CA PRO A 284 11.08 -11.82 12.08
C PRO A 284 9.85 -12.29 11.30
N GLY A 285 9.91 -12.18 9.97
CA GLY A 285 8.80 -12.53 9.10
C GLY A 285 9.07 -12.29 7.62
N VAL A 286 8.16 -12.81 6.80
CA VAL A 286 8.00 -12.36 5.42
C VAL A 286 6.93 -11.29 5.41
N TYR A 287 7.20 -10.17 4.76
CA TYR A 287 6.31 -9.04 4.67
C TYR A 287 5.97 -8.72 3.22
N SER A 288 4.72 -8.34 2.97
CA SER A 288 4.24 -7.78 1.71
C SER A 288 4.11 -6.27 1.88
N VAL A 289 4.79 -5.53 1.03
CA VAL A 289 4.74 -4.07 0.96
C VAL A 289 3.91 -3.70 -0.26
N ILE A 290 2.81 -2.99 -0.04
CA ILE A 290 1.88 -2.57 -1.08
C ILE A 290 1.84 -1.04 -1.11
N ILE A 291 2.01 -0.47 -2.30
CA ILE A 291 1.74 0.94 -2.56
C ILE A 291 0.40 1.07 -3.28
N GLU A 292 -0.45 1.96 -2.79
CA GLU A 292 -1.63 2.48 -3.47
C GLU A 292 -1.31 3.90 -3.96
N VAL A 293 -1.35 4.10 -5.27
CA VAL A 293 -1.15 5.39 -5.92
C VAL A 293 -2.51 5.96 -6.25
N ASN A 294 -2.91 7.04 -5.58
CA ASN A 294 -4.19 7.72 -5.85
C ASN A 294 -3.94 9.02 -6.60
N ASP A 295 -4.78 9.27 -7.59
CA ASP A 295 -4.95 10.62 -8.13
C ASP A 295 -5.82 11.50 -7.21
N ARG A 296 -6.12 12.74 -7.61
CA ARG A 296 -7.01 13.62 -6.82
C ARG A 296 -8.50 13.28 -6.98
N ALA A 297 -8.88 12.55 -8.02
CA ALA A 297 -10.24 12.05 -8.25
C ALA A 297 -10.54 10.73 -7.51
N ASN A 298 -9.54 10.18 -6.82
CA ASN A 298 -9.57 8.93 -6.07
C ASN A 298 -9.65 7.67 -6.96
N ASN A 299 -9.09 7.72 -8.17
CA ASN A 299 -8.70 6.54 -8.93
C ASN A 299 -7.38 6.01 -8.39
N SER A 300 -7.24 4.68 -8.31
CA SER A 300 -6.10 4.04 -7.63
C SER A 300 -5.47 2.95 -8.49
N LYS A 301 -4.13 2.86 -8.45
CA LYS A 301 -3.37 1.68 -8.89
C LYS A 301 -2.48 1.16 -7.77
N TYR A 302 -2.12 -0.11 -7.88
CA TYR A 302 -1.40 -0.84 -6.85
C TYR A 302 -0.14 -1.52 -7.39
N ALA A 303 0.93 -1.50 -6.60
CA ALA A 303 2.12 -2.33 -6.80
C ALA A 303 2.53 -3.00 -5.49
N ARG A 304 3.15 -4.18 -5.60
CA ARG A 304 3.50 -5.04 -4.45
C ARG A 304 4.93 -5.55 -4.54
N ARG A 305 5.63 -5.59 -3.40
CA ARG A 305 6.96 -6.19 -3.23
C ARG A 305 7.03 -7.02 -1.95
N PHE A 306 7.92 -8.00 -1.92
CA PHE A 306 8.12 -8.85 -0.74
C PHE A 306 9.49 -8.65 -0.11
N VAL A 307 9.55 -8.85 1.20
CA VAL A 307 10.81 -8.79 1.95
C VAL A 307 10.83 -9.82 3.07
N ILE A 308 11.95 -10.50 3.23
CA ILE A 308 12.27 -11.25 4.46
C ILE A 308 12.97 -10.28 5.40
N TYR A 309 12.34 -10.03 6.55
CA TYR A 309 12.97 -9.29 7.64
C TYR A 309 13.29 -10.25 8.79
N ASP A 310 14.54 -10.25 9.21
CA ASP A 310 14.96 -11.03 10.37
C ASP A 310 16.29 -10.54 10.95
N ASN A 311 16.22 -9.88 12.10
CA ASN A 311 17.36 -9.34 12.81
C ASN A 311 17.84 -10.21 13.98
N THR A 312 17.16 -11.33 14.29
CA THR A 312 17.34 -12.04 15.57
C THR A 312 17.54 -13.55 15.45
N SER A 313 17.12 -14.20 14.36
CA SER A 313 17.24 -15.65 14.28
C SER A 313 18.68 -16.11 14.01
N GLU A 314 18.94 -17.36 14.38
CA GLU A 314 20.21 -18.05 14.18
C GLU A 314 19.95 -19.50 13.74
N ILE A 315 20.94 -20.12 13.11
CA ILE A 315 20.91 -21.54 12.78
C ILE A 315 21.27 -22.35 14.04
N THR A 316 20.39 -23.26 14.40
CA THR A 316 20.54 -24.21 15.51
C THR A 316 21.03 -25.57 15.00
N ILE A 317 21.57 -26.36 15.93
CA ILE A 317 21.99 -27.74 15.70
C ILE A 317 21.01 -28.68 16.42
N SER A 318 20.53 -29.70 15.73
CA SER A 318 19.63 -30.70 16.29
C SER A 318 20.37 -31.65 17.24
N GLU A 319 19.85 -31.82 18.45
CA GLU A 319 20.36 -32.81 19.41
C GLU A 319 19.96 -34.25 19.05
N ILE A 320 18.90 -34.43 18.25
CA ILE A 320 18.35 -35.74 17.87
C ILE A 320 19.00 -36.22 16.57
N HIS A 321 19.21 -35.31 15.62
CA HIS A 321 19.84 -35.63 14.34
C HIS A 321 21.31 -35.24 14.40
N ARG A 322 22.19 -36.22 14.56
CA ARG A 322 23.63 -36.00 14.61
C ARG A 322 24.26 -35.83 13.22
N LEU A 323 25.37 -35.13 13.16
CA LEU A 323 26.38 -35.22 12.12
C LEU A 323 27.20 -36.51 12.35
N TYR A 324 27.43 -37.33 11.31
CA TYR A 324 28.20 -38.57 11.43
C TYR A 324 28.74 -39.08 10.08
N ALA A 325 29.77 -39.92 10.13
CA ALA A 325 30.37 -40.54 8.95
C ALA A 325 29.65 -41.85 8.61
N THR A 326 28.84 -41.85 7.54
CA THR A 326 28.08 -43.03 7.09
C THR A 326 28.98 -44.18 6.60
N SER A 327 30.21 -43.88 6.20
CA SER A 327 31.21 -44.90 5.83
C SER A 327 31.88 -45.57 7.04
N ALA A 328 31.74 -45.00 8.24
CA ALA A 328 32.32 -45.55 9.47
C ALA A 328 31.45 -46.70 10.04
N SER A 329 32.06 -47.52 10.91
CA SER A 329 31.40 -48.68 11.51
C SER A 329 30.22 -48.27 12.40
N ASN A 330 29.06 -48.91 12.19
CA ASN A 330 27.89 -48.70 13.04
C ASN A 330 28.13 -49.17 14.49
N ASP A 331 28.93 -50.22 14.69
CA ASP A 331 29.23 -50.79 16.01
C ASP A 331 30.01 -49.81 16.89
N SER A 332 30.78 -48.91 16.25
CA SER A 332 31.51 -47.84 16.93
C SER A 332 30.70 -46.53 16.99
N GLN A 333 29.40 -46.61 16.75
CA GLN A 333 28.52 -45.45 16.61
C GLN A 333 28.99 -44.45 15.55
N PHE A 334 29.58 -44.95 14.45
CA PHE A 334 30.07 -44.18 13.30
C PHE A 334 31.27 -43.28 13.59
N SER A 335 32.11 -43.65 14.56
CA SER A 335 33.33 -42.91 14.91
C SER A 335 34.62 -43.55 14.40
N TRP A 336 34.60 -44.85 14.07
CA TRP A 336 35.78 -45.60 13.59
C TRP A 336 35.59 -46.18 12.20
N MET A 337 36.57 -45.95 11.33
CA MET A 337 36.74 -46.60 10.04
C MET A 337 37.56 -47.88 10.23
N THR A 338 36.90 -49.03 10.08
CA THR A 338 37.52 -50.36 10.25
C THR A 338 38.02 -50.97 8.94
N LYS A 339 37.76 -50.29 7.81
CA LYS A 339 38.28 -50.64 6.49
C LYS A 339 38.90 -49.40 5.90
N PHE A 340 40.16 -49.51 5.49
CA PHE A 340 40.85 -48.39 4.88
C PHE A 340 40.16 -47.99 3.56
N SER A 341 39.74 -46.73 3.48
CA SER A 341 39.10 -46.12 2.32
C SER A 341 39.64 -44.71 2.15
N GLN A 342 39.95 -44.33 0.92
CA GLN A 342 40.34 -42.95 0.59
C GLN A 342 39.12 -42.01 0.46
N GLN A 343 37.93 -42.52 0.74
CA GLN A 343 36.69 -41.76 0.73
C GLN A 343 35.97 -41.92 2.07
N VAL A 344 35.50 -40.78 2.60
CA VAL A 344 34.67 -40.73 3.80
C VAL A 344 33.36 -40.06 3.45
N ASP A 345 32.27 -40.80 3.61
CA ASP A 345 30.93 -40.28 3.41
C ASP A 345 30.40 -39.73 4.73
N VAL A 346 29.95 -38.48 4.72
CA VAL A 346 29.42 -37.80 5.89
C VAL A 346 27.99 -37.35 5.61
N SER A 347 27.11 -37.53 6.59
CA SER A 347 25.73 -37.07 6.54
C SER A 347 25.39 -36.19 7.74
N TRP A 348 24.58 -35.17 7.48
CA TRP A 348 24.04 -34.22 8.46
C TRP A 348 22.54 -33.98 8.24
N ASN A 349 21.84 -35.05 7.84
CA ASN A 349 20.41 -35.01 7.57
C ASN A 349 19.63 -34.46 8.78
N ASN A 350 18.88 -33.37 8.58
CA ASN A 350 18.13 -32.63 9.62
C ASN A 350 18.96 -32.10 10.80
N HIS A 351 20.28 -32.01 10.64
CA HIS A 351 21.17 -31.57 11.71
C HIS A 351 21.20 -30.05 11.89
N PHE A 352 21.16 -29.28 10.78
CA PHE A 352 21.13 -27.81 10.81
C PHE A 352 19.71 -27.31 10.51
N LEU A 353 19.24 -26.35 11.30
CA LEU A 353 17.87 -25.84 11.24
C LEU A 353 17.83 -24.36 11.62
N ASN A 354 17.16 -23.53 10.83
CA ASN A 354 16.66 -22.24 11.32
C ASN A 354 15.18 -22.39 11.73
N ASP A 355 14.95 -22.52 13.03
CA ASP A 355 13.62 -22.85 13.60
C ASP A 355 12.59 -21.75 13.36
N VAL A 356 13.02 -20.47 13.39
CA VAL A 356 12.14 -19.32 13.15
C VAL A 356 11.66 -19.32 11.70
N HIS A 357 12.57 -19.57 10.75
CA HIS A 357 12.23 -19.58 9.33
C HIS A 357 11.38 -20.78 8.94
N GLU A 358 11.65 -21.96 9.52
CA GLU A 358 10.86 -23.17 9.28
C GLU A 358 9.43 -23.01 9.77
N LYS A 359 9.25 -22.58 11.04
CA LYS A 359 7.91 -22.35 11.61
C LYS A 359 7.16 -21.24 10.90
N GLY A 360 7.87 -20.20 10.45
CA GLY A 360 7.30 -19.08 9.71
C GLY A 360 7.13 -19.33 8.21
N HIS A 361 7.62 -20.46 7.70
CA HIS A 361 7.64 -20.81 6.27
C HIS A 361 8.25 -19.71 5.36
N PHE A 362 9.33 -19.06 5.80
CA PHE A 362 9.84 -17.84 5.13
C PHE A 362 10.22 -18.06 3.66
N LEU A 363 10.61 -19.28 3.31
CA LEU A 363 11.09 -19.67 2.00
C LEU A 363 10.02 -20.33 1.12
N ALA A 364 8.77 -20.41 1.60
CA ALA A 364 7.66 -20.92 0.82
C ALA A 364 7.33 -20.02 -0.39
N LYS A 365 6.54 -20.56 -1.32
CA LYS A 365 5.94 -19.76 -2.41
C LYS A 365 4.99 -18.72 -1.81
N ILE A 366 4.87 -17.57 -2.46
CA ILE A 366 3.89 -16.54 -2.13
C ILE A 366 2.77 -16.61 -3.16
N LEU A 367 1.53 -16.55 -2.69
CA LEU A 367 0.33 -16.64 -3.51
C LEU A 367 0.03 -15.30 -4.20
N ASP A 368 -0.73 -15.37 -5.29
CA ASP A 368 -1.23 -14.17 -5.95
C ASP A 368 -2.11 -13.35 -5.01
N TYR A 369 -2.07 -12.03 -5.15
CA TYR A 369 -2.87 -11.14 -4.33
C TYR A 369 -4.34 -11.45 -4.57
N THR A 370 -5.03 -11.90 -3.52
CA THR A 370 -6.48 -12.08 -3.58
C THR A 370 -7.15 -10.73 -3.36
N PRO A 371 -7.98 -10.23 -4.29
CA PRO A 371 -8.67 -8.95 -4.11
C PRO A 371 -9.45 -8.95 -2.80
N ARG A 372 -9.10 -8.02 -1.91
CA ARG A 372 -9.70 -7.93 -0.58
C ARG A 372 -10.86 -6.98 -0.64
N LEU A 373 -11.97 -7.39 -0.02
CA LEU A 373 -13.23 -6.64 0.16
C LEU A 373 -14.19 -6.73 -1.04
N SER A 374 -15.10 -7.69 -0.94
CA SER A 374 -16.45 -7.58 -1.51
C SER A 374 -17.35 -7.11 -0.36
N ASP A 375 -17.78 -5.85 -0.38
CA ASP A 375 -18.97 -5.49 0.38
C ASP A 375 -20.19 -5.83 -0.50
N ASN A 376 -21.23 -6.42 0.11
CA ASN A 376 -22.45 -6.89 -0.56
C ASN A 376 -23.28 -5.77 -1.25
N ILE A 377 -22.71 -4.59 -1.47
CA ILE A 377 -23.42 -3.40 -1.93
C ILE A 377 -22.99 -2.93 -3.32
N SER A 378 -21.72 -3.09 -3.76
CA SER A 378 -21.34 -2.76 -5.15
C SER A 378 -19.85 -2.86 -5.48
N ARG A 379 -18.95 -3.16 -4.54
CA ARG A 379 -17.50 -3.10 -4.80
C ARG A 379 -16.94 -4.49 -5.11
N VAL A 380 -16.90 -4.82 -6.40
CA VAL A 380 -16.11 -5.96 -6.90
C VAL A 380 -14.70 -5.42 -7.19
N ASP A 381 -13.65 -6.06 -6.66
CA ASP A 381 -12.23 -5.79 -6.92
C ASP A 381 -11.66 -4.43 -6.42
N TYR A 382 -11.92 -4.02 -5.17
CA TYR A 382 -11.43 -2.72 -4.64
C TYR A 382 -9.89 -2.54 -4.68
N LYS A 383 -9.12 -3.63 -4.51
CA LYS A 383 -7.66 -3.64 -4.67
C LYS A 383 -7.25 -4.77 -5.60
N LYS A 384 -6.80 -4.43 -6.81
CA LYS A 384 -6.25 -5.37 -7.77
C LYS A 384 -4.83 -4.97 -8.11
N ILE A 385 -3.88 -5.86 -7.87
CA ILE A 385 -2.50 -5.70 -8.30
C ILE A 385 -2.38 -6.37 -9.68
N LEU A 386 -2.00 -5.59 -10.69
CA LEU A 386 -1.73 -6.12 -12.02
C LEU A 386 -0.44 -6.93 -11.99
N GLU A 387 -0.35 -8.00 -12.79
CA GLU A 387 0.80 -8.90 -12.81
C GLU A 387 2.14 -8.15 -13.04
N LYS A 388 2.17 -7.16 -13.93
CA LYS A 388 3.33 -6.28 -14.18
C LYS A 388 3.75 -5.41 -12.99
N PHE A 389 2.89 -5.25 -11.99
CA PHE A 389 3.14 -4.49 -10.77
C PHE A 389 3.22 -5.38 -9.53
N ASP A 390 3.08 -6.69 -9.70
CA ASP A 390 3.38 -7.67 -8.68
C ASP A 390 4.89 -7.96 -8.63
N ASP A 391 5.32 -8.73 -7.64
CA ASP A 391 6.75 -9.02 -7.45
C ASP A 391 7.19 -10.29 -8.17
N THR A 392 7.92 -10.10 -9.27
CA THR A 392 8.45 -11.20 -10.09
C THR A 392 9.98 -11.17 -10.17
N GLU A 393 10.64 -10.31 -9.41
CA GLU A 393 12.07 -10.04 -9.50
C GLU A 393 12.75 -10.12 -8.13
N GLY A 394 14.08 -10.13 -8.09
CA GLY A 394 14.83 -10.27 -6.85
C GLY A 394 14.93 -11.71 -6.33
N VAL A 395 15.57 -11.84 -5.17
CA VAL A 395 15.78 -13.12 -4.47
C VAL A 395 14.48 -13.57 -3.79
N ARG A 396 13.76 -12.66 -3.14
CA ARG A 396 12.45 -12.92 -2.54
C ARG A 396 11.33 -12.43 -3.45
N ASN A 397 10.98 -13.24 -4.44
CA ASN A 397 9.80 -13.04 -5.29
C ASN A 397 8.67 -14.05 -4.94
N LYS A 398 7.68 -14.23 -5.82
CA LYS A 398 6.58 -15.20 -5.61
C LYS A 398 7.00 -16.67 -5.52
N THR A 399 8.12 -17.04 -6.13
CA THR A 399 8.58 -18.43 -6.19
C THR A 399 9.09 -18.92 -4.84
N ALA A 400 8.97 -20.23 -4.58
CA ALA A 400 9.58 -20.83 -3.40
C ALA A 400 11.10 -20.83 -3.55
N ILE A 401 11.81 -20.55 -2.45
CA ILE A 401 13.27 -20.62 -2.41
C ILE A 401 13.66 -22.03 -1.97
N LYS A 402 14.45 -22.72 -2.80
CA LYS A 402 14.92 -24.07 -2.50
C LYS A 402 15.77 -24.06 -1.23
N ASN A 403 15.40 -24.88 -0.26
CA ASN A 403 16.07 -24.99 1.03
C ASN A 403 15.90 -26.40 1.61
N ILE A 404 16.66 -26.70 2.67
CA ILE A 404 16.45 -27.86 3.54
C ILE A 404 16.50 -27.34 4.97
N ASN A 405 15.41 -27.44 5.73
CA ASN A 405 15.30 -26.90 7.10
C ASN A 405 15.70 -25.41 7.18
N SER A 406 15.30 -24.64 6.17
CA SER A 406 15.59 -23.21 5.99
C SER A 406 17.06 -22.88 5.78
N ILE A 407 17.87 -23.90 5.47
CA ILE A 407 19.25 -23.76 5.00
C ILE A 407 19.26 -23.73 3.47
N VAL A 408 19.89 -22.70 2.90
CA VAL A 408 19.95 -22.50 1.44
C VAL A 408 21.28 -22.93 0.85
N ARG A 409 22.31 -23.14 1.69
CA ARG A 409 23.65 -23.51 1.25
C ARG A 409 24.43 -24.24 2.35
N PHE A 410 25.20 -25.25 1.94
CA PHE A 410 26.19 -25.90 2.78
C PHE A 410 27.59 -25.75 2.16
N GLU A 411 28.60 -25.67 3.03
CA GLU A 411 30.01 -25.83 2.68
C GLU A 411 30.64 -26.90 3.56
N THR A 412 31.67 -27.55 3.05
CA THR A 412 32.39 -28.61 3.75
C THR A 412 33.89 -28.36 3.76
N ARG A 413 34.57 -28.83 4.79
CA ARG A 413 36.03 -28.87 4.86
C ARG A 413 36.48 -30.09 5.66
N HIS A 414 37.69 -30.57 5.41
CA HIS A 414 38.32 -31.63 6.20
C HIS A 414 39.79 -31.30 6.47
N GLY A 415 40.39 -31.97 7.46
CA GLY A 415 41.75 -31.70 7.92
C GLY A 415 42.11 -32.47 9.20
N LYS A 416 43.35 -32.30 9.66
CA LYS A 416 43.79 -32.86 10.95
C LYS A 416 42.92 -32.34 12.09
N VAL A 417 42.76 -33.15 13.13
CA VAL A 417 41.99 -32.80 14.33
C VAL A 417 42.49 -31.47 14.90
N SER A 418 41.56 -30.53 15.07
CA SER A 418 41.83 -29.19 15.55
C SER A 418 40.65 -28.68 16.38
N THR A 419 40.96 -27.90 17.42
CA THR A 419 39.94 -27.18 18.20
C THR A 419 39.48 -25.91 17.51
N GLU A 420 40.18 -25.44 16.48
CA GLU A 420 39.85 -24.20 15.77
C GLU A 420 38.97 -24.45 14.53
N ILE A 421 37.91 -23.65 14.37
CA ILE A 421 37.11 -23.67 13.15
C ILE A 421 37.94 -23.15 11.98
N PRO A 422 38.04 -23.89 10.88
CA PRO A 422 38.88 -23.46 9.78
C PRO A 422 38.34 -22.20 9.07
N GLN A 423 39.23 -21.26 8.75
CA GLN A 423 38.83 -19.95 8.18
C GLN A 423 38.69 -19.95 6.64
N ILE A 424 39.56 -20.68 5.93
CA ILE A 424 39.64 -20.70 4.45
C ILE A 424 39.35 -22.11 3.89
N GLY A 425 39.47 -22.35 2.57
CA GLY A 425 39.45 -23.70 2.00
C GLY A 425 38.14 -24.47 2.13
N TRP A 426 37.02 -23.78 2.27
CA TRP A 426 35.67 -24.36 2.27
C TRP A 426 35.24 -24.70 0.86
N VAL A 427 34.62 -25.86 0.68
CA VAL A 427 34.12 -26.36 -0.60
C VAL A 427 32.59 -26.31 -0.59
N PRO A 428 31.92 -25.66 -1.56
CA PRO A 428 30.47 -25.61 -1.60
C PRO A 428 29.88 -26.99 -1.94
N VAL A 429 28.81 -27.36 -1.24
CA VAL A 429 28.04 -28.57 -1.53
C VAL A 429 26.97 -28.24 -2.56
N PHE A 430 27.16 -28.73 -3.79
CA PHE A 430 26.22 -28.54 -4.89
C PHE A 430 25.88 -29.88 -5.58
N PRO A 431 24.60 -30.17 -5.89
CA PRO A 431 23.39 -29.41 -5.52
C PRO A 431 23.13 -29.43 -4.00
N LEU A 432 22.23 -28.56 -3.51
CA LEU A 432 21.84 -28.52 -2.09
C LEU A 432 21.38 -29.91 -1.61
N ARG A 433 22.11 -30.47 -0.63
CA ARG A 433 21.92 -31.80 -0.03
C ARG A 433 22.60 -31.87 1.34
N GLU A 434 22.21 -32.86 2.14
CA GLU A 434 22.70 -33.06 3.52
C GLU A 434 23.70 -34.23 3.67
N ASN A 435 24.46 -34.47 2.61
CA ASN A 435 25.54 -35.46 2.59
C ASN A 435 26.65 -35.05 1.63
N PHE A 436 27.86 -35.53 1.89
CA PHE A 436 29.01 -35.31 1.03
C PHE A 436 30.07 -36.38 1.19
N THR A 437 30.67 -36.78 0.07
CA THR A 437 31.80 -37.70 0.02
C THR A 437 33.09 -36.89 0.00
N PHE A 438 33.84 -36.97 1.08
CA PHE A 438 35.17 -36.38 1.18
C PHE A 438 36.20 -37.27 0.50
N ASN A 439 37.04 -36.68 -0.34
CA ASN A 439 38.14 -37.37 -0.98
C ASN A 439 39.44 -37.08 -0.21
N LEU A 440 40.10 -38.15 0.25
CA LEU A 440 41.33 -38.11 1.02
C LEU A 440 42.56 -38.50 0.18
N ASN A 441 42.43 -38.59 -1.15
CA ASN A 441 43.53 -38.90 -2.05
C ASN A 441 44.70 -37.91 -1.87
N GLY A 442 45.90 -38.45 -1.67
CA GLY A 442 47.12 -37.66 -1.46
C GLY A 442 47.29 -37.16 -0.02
N ILE A 443 46.48 -37.64 0.92
CA ILE A 443 46.69 -37.46 2.36
C ILE A 443 47.22 -38.79 2.91
N ASP A 444 48.38 -38.75 3.56
CA ASP A 444 48.93 -39.90 4.29
C ASP A 444 48.12 -40.05 5.59
N ILE A 445 47.27 -41.08 5.64
CA ILE A 445 46.50 -41.48 6.82
C ILE A 445 46.99 -42.87 7.22
N GLU A 446 47.52 -42.98 8.44
CA GLU A 446 48.02 -44.23 9.01
C GLU A 446 47.00 -44.86 9.98
N ASP A 447 47.15 -46.15 10.27
CA ASP A 447 46.36 -46.79 11.34
C ASP A 447 46.68 -46.11 12.69
N GLY A 448 45.63 -45.73 13.41
CA GLY A 448 45.70 -44.93 14.63
C GLY A 448 45.47 -43.43 14.41
N ASP A 449 45.44 -42.94 13.16
CA ASP A 449 45.20 -41.53 12.88
C ASP A 449 43.74 -41.12 13.07
N SER A 450 43.56 -39.81 13.27
CA SER A 450 42.26 -39.17 13.41
C SER A 450 42.15 -37.98 12.46
N HIS A 451 41.01 -37.87 11.80
CA HIS A 451 40.73 -36.78 10.86
C HIS A 451 39.40 -36.13 11.16
N GLN A 452 39.30 -34.82 10.95
CA GLN A 452 38.11 -34.04 11.28
C GLN A 452 37.43 -33.51 10.01
N PHE A 453 36.10 -33.55 10.03
CA PHE A 453 35.24 -33.15 8.93
C PHE A 453 34.26 -32.10 9.43
N TRP A 454 34.31 -30.90 8.85
CA TRP A 454 33.45 -29.78 9.19
C TRP A 454 32.38 -29.57 8.12
N VAL A 455 31.20 -29.18 8.58
CA VAL A 455 30.08 -28.71 7.75
C VAL A 455 29.67 -27.33 8.24
N ARG A 456 29.50 -26.39 7.29
CA ARG A 456 29.02 -25.04 7.54
C ARG A 456 27.70 -24.82 6.80
N ALA A 457 26.66 -24.49 7.55
CA ALA A 457 25.33 -24.17 7.04
C ALA A 457 25.14 -22.65 6.91
N PHE A 458 24.37 -22.24 5.89
CA PHE A 458 23.98 -20.84 5.66
C PHE A 458 22.47 -20.74 5.42
N ASP A 459 21.81 -19.85 6.14
CA ASP A 459 20.42 -19.48 5.88
C ASP A 459 20.34 -18.33 4.87
N ILE A 460 19.12 -17.94 4.52
CA ILE A 460 18.89 -16.88 3.53
C ILE A 460 19.37 -15.50 4.00
N MET A 461 19.42 -15.27 5.31
CA MET A 461 19.87 -14.01 5.92
C MET A 461 21.40 -13.91 5.99
N GLY A 462 22.11 -14.97 5.60
CA GLY A 462 23.56 -15.07 5.68
C GLY A 462 24.08 -15.44 7.07
N ASN A 463 23.21 -15.86 8.01
CA ASN A 463 23.67 -16.43 9.26
C ASN A 463 24.42 -17.74 8.98
N THR A 464 25.38 -18.08 9.84
CA THR A 464 26.22 -19.26 9.65
C THR A 464 26.33 -20.08 10.92
N ARG A 465 26.34 -21.41 10.77
CA ARG A 465 26.65 -22.34 11.85
C ARG A 465 27.58 -23.43 11.34
N VAL A 466 28.58 -23.78 12.15
CA VAL A 466 29.55 -24.82 11.84
C VAL A 466 29.41 -25.92 12.88
N ASP A 467 29.42 -27.17 12.44
CA ASP A 467 29.69 -28.33 13.30
C ASP A 467 30.68 -29.28 12.64
N SER A 468 31.21 -30.23 13.41
CA SER A 468 32.21 -31.17 12.93
C SER A 468 32.16 -32.51 13.63
N ILE A 469 32.71 -33.52 12.96
CA ILE A 469 32.97 -34.85 13.52
C ILE A 469 34.43 -35.21 13.37
N VAL A 470 34.91 -36.03 14.29
CA VAL A 470 36.21 -36.70 14.19
C VAL A 470 35.96 -38.16 13.83
N VAL A 471 36.71 -38.66 12.86
CA VAL A 471 36.71 -40.06 12.45
C VAL A 471 38.10 -40.61 12.70
N HIS A 472 38.15 -41.76 13.36
CA HIS A 472 39.38 -42.49 13.66
C HIS A 472 39.57 -43.61 12.65
N PHE A 473 40.82 -43.86 12.24
CA PHE A 473 41.18 -44.89 11.27
C PHE A 473 41.93 -46.00 12.00
N ASP A 474 41.39 -47.21 12.00
CA ASP A 474 42.04 -48.38 12.59
C ASP A 474 41.58 -49.64 11.86
N SER A 475 42.48 -50.22 11.07
CA SER A 475 42.25 -51.46 10.35
C SER A 475 42.93 -52.68 10.99
N SER A 476 43.49 -52.53 12.20
CA SER A 476 44.23 -53.60 12.87
C SER A 476 43.33 -54.75 13.33
N GLU A 477 43.81 -55.98 13.18
CA GLU A 477 43.12 -57.16 13.69
C GLU A 477 43.24 -57.22 15.23
N PRO A 478 42.18 -57.66 15.95
CA PRO A 478 42.24 -57.78 17.40
C PRO A 478 43.33 -58.77 17.81
N PHE A 479 44.30 -58.32 18.61
CA PHE A 479 45.33 -59.18 19.18
C PHE A 479 44.85 -59.80 20.50
N VAL A 480 44.62 -61.12 20.50
CA VAL A 480 44.28 -61.87 21.71
C VAL A 480 45.56 -62.46 22.29
N TYR A 481 45.95 -62.03 23.50
CA TYR A 481 46.98 -62.74 24.27
C TYR A 481 46.54 -64.19 24.51
N GLU A 482 47.48 -65.14 24.51
CA GLU A 482 47.20 -66.56 24.73
C GLU A 482 46.13 -66.74 25.83
N PRO A 483 45.01 -67.45 25.55
CA PRO A 483 43.94 -67.58 26.53
C PRO A 483 44.48 -68.27 27.77
N MET A 484 44.64 -67.51 28.85
CA MET A 484 44.97 -68.07 30.15
C MET A 484 43.69 -68.70 30.70
N ILE A 485 43.54 -70.01 30.48
CA ILE A 485 42.50 -70.80 31.13
C ILE A 485 42.93 -70.98 32.58
N ASP A 486 42.39 -70.17 33.48
CA ASP A 486 42.45 -70.46 34.91
C ASP A 486 41.50 -71.63 35.20
N LEU A 487 42.09 -72.80 35.44
CA LEU A 487 41.35 -73.93 36.01
C LEU A 487 40.88 -73.52 37.41
N ASN A 488 39.56 -73.47 37.64
CA ASN A 488 38.96 -73.19 38.94
C ASN A 488 39.26 -74.26 40.03
N ILE A 489 40.11 -75.25 39.73
CA ILE A 489 40.43 -76.38 40.61
C ILE A 489 41.91 -76.73 40.43
N LYS A 490 42.69 -76.69 41.52
CA LYS A 490 44.13 -76.98 41.52
C LYS A 490 44.51 -78.45 41.57
N ASP A 491 43.57 -79.37 41.73
CA ASP A 491 43.87 -80.81 41.83
C ASP A 491 42.78 -81.65 41.16
N GLY A 492 43.17 -82.34 40.09
CA GLY A 492 42.32 -83.23 39.31
C GLY A 492 42.04 -84.55 40.03
N ASN A 493 41.10 -84.55 40.96
CA ASN A 493 40.48 -85.77 41.49
C ASN A 493 38.97 -85.57 41.62
N TYR A 494 38.24 -85.88 40.54
CA TYR A 494 36.83 -86.26 40.65
C TYR A 494 36.70 -87.77 40.43
N PRO A 495 36.12 -88.51 41.38
CA PRO A 495 35.78 -89.91 41.17
C PRO A 495 34.49 -89.96 40.34
N PHE A 496 34.59 -90.36 39.08
CA PHE A 496 33.43 -90.90 38.37
C PHE A 496 33.19 -92.32 38.90
N SER A 497 32.10 -92.53 39.64
CA SER A 497 31.59 -93.87 39.88
C SER A 497 30.99 -94.44 38.59
N SER A 498 31.31 -95.71 38.34
CA SER A 498 30.88 -96.59 37.23
C SER A 498 29.44 -96.46 36.77
#